data_AF-A0A5C8KAF8-F1
#
_entry.id   AF-A0A5C8KAF8-F1
#
_cell.length_a   1.000
_cell.length_b   1.000
_cell.length_c   1.000
_cell.angle_alpha   90.00
_cell.angle_beta   90.00
_cell.angle_gamma   90.00
#
_symmetry.space_group_name_H-M   'P 1'
#
loop_
_entity.id
_entity.type
_entity.pdbx_description
1 polymer ?
#
loop_
_entity_poly.entity_id
_entity_poly.type
_entity_poly.pdbx_seq_one_letter_code
_entity_poly.pdbx_strand_id
1 'polypeptide(L)'
;MPVLHILLPLLISFFTPEPATLLLQQDIAKDYQLLQGGQYFISDNTSSSPSLRTIESDLQLFQVVASVDLGSAQYSTNSSGRHQIKKWNFQEGDLKALYQIESTLALDTTVAVRYLDNKPPTQQHLKNTFRFRTYVVATTSAPDRLLYITEADQGLILYRMDIRQVEMVYSKQKEGLSAALPAFIAEIDQLVTQLPE
;
A
#
# COMPACT_ATOMS: atom_id res chain seq x y z
N MET A 1 -31.87 36.48 29.93
CA MET A 1 -30.84 35.58 30.49
C MET A 1 -31.54 34.27 30.81
N PRO A 2 -31.07 33.04 30.50
CA PRO A 2 -29.96 32.56 29.67
C PRO A 2 -30.34 31.26 28.88
N VAL A 3 -30.76 31.32 27.62
CA VAL A 3 -31.07 30.07 26.83
C VAL A 3 -29.94 29.73 25.84
N LEU A 4 -29.01 30.67 25.60
CA LEU A 4 -27.97 30.53 24.59
C LEU A 4 -26.81 29.60 24.99
N HIS A 5 -26.77 29.08 26.21
CA HIS A 5 -25.63 28.28 26.71
C HIS A 5 -25.89 26.76 26.69
N ILE A 6 -27.11 26.32 26.32
CA ILE A 6 -27.49 24.89 26.35
C ILE A 6 -27.32 24.22 24.99
N LEU A 7 -27.19 24.97 23.89
CA LEU A 7 -27.07 24.41 22.54
C LEU A 7 -25.62 24.27 22.03
N LEU A 8 -24.64 24.83 22.73
CA LEU A 8 -23.23 24.78 22.31
C LEU A 8 -22.56 23.39 22.41
N PRO A 9 -22.84 22.52 23.41
CA PRO A 9 -22.13 21.24 23.50
C PRO A 9 -22.60 20.20 22.48
N LEU A 10 -23.75 20.42 21.83
CA LEU A 10 -24.34 19.47 20.87
C LEU A 10 -23.80 19.64 19.44
N LEU A 11 -23.20 20.79 19.11
CA LEU A 11 -22.57 21.04 17.80
C LEU A 11 -21.12 20.56 17.74
N ILE A 12 -20.47 20.32 18.89
CA ILE A 12 -19.06 19.88 18.95
C ILE A 12 -18.93 18.36 18.75
N SER A 13 -19.99 17.58 19.01
CA SER A 13 -19.99 16.12 18.80
C SER A 13 -19.96 15.68 17.34
N PHE A 14 -20.17 16.58 16.37
CA PHE A 14 -20.12 16.25 14.94
C PHE A 14 -18.73 16.39 14.30
N PHE A 15 -17.72 16.79 15.07
CA PHE A 15 -16.34 16.94 14.60
C PHE A 15 -15.37 15.97 15.27
N THR A 16 -15.84 14.83 15.78
CA THR A 16 -14.91 13.73 16.04
C THR A 16 -14.66 13.01 14.72
N PRO A 17 -13.49 13.18 14.06
CA PRO A 17 -13.14 12.33 12.94
C PRO A 17 -13.21 10.88 13.43
N GLU A 18 -14.00 10.07 12.73
CA GLU A 18 -14.03 8.63 12.95
C GLU A 18 -12.57 8.13 12.89
N PRO A 19 -12.09 7.37 13.90
CA PRO A 19 -10.71 6.91 13.90
C PRO A 19 -10.51 6.09 12.63
N ALA A 20 -9.59 6.54 11.76
CA ALA A 20 -9.42 5.86 10.49
C ALA A 20 -9.05 4.40 10.72
N THR A 21 -9.67 3.51 9.95
CA THR A 21 -9.40 2.08 10.01
C THR A 21 -8.12 1.76 9.25
N LEU A 22 -7.20 1.05 9.90
CA LEU A 22 -6.08 0.39 9.23
C LEU A 22 -6.61 -0.81 8.43
N LEU A 23 -6.26 -0.90 7.15
CA LEU A 23 -6.77 -1.93 6.24
C LEU A 23 -5.76 -3.06 5.97
N LEU A 24 -4.58 -3.03 6.59
CA LEU A 24 -3.47 -3.96 6.32
C LEU A 24 -3.89 -5.41 6.49
N GLN A 25 -4.63 -5.75 7.55
CA GLN A 25 -5.05 -7.14 7.79
C GLN A 25 -5.99 -7.65 6.69
N GLN A 26 -6.89 -6.79 6.21
CA GLN A 26 -7.84 -7.12 5.15
C GLN A 26 -7.11 -7.34 3.83
N ASP A 27 -6.11 -6.50 3.54
CA ASP A 27 -5.30 -6.62 2.33
C ASP A 27 -4.43 -7.87 2.35
N ILE A 28 -3.75 -8.17 3.46
CA ILE A 28 -2.97 -9.41 3.56
C ILE A 28 -3.86 -10.64 3.36
N ALA A 29 -5.05 -10.66 3.98
CA ALA A 29 -5.97 -11.79 3.85
C ALA A 29 -6.43 -11.97 2.39
N LYS A 30 -6.76 -10.87 1.71
CA LYS A 30 -7.12 -10.88 0.29
C LYS A 30 -5.96 -11.32 -0.60
N ASP A 31 -4.78 -10.79 -0.36
CA ASP A 31 -3.60 -11.05 -1.17
C ASP A 31 -3.16 -12.51 -1.02
N TYR A 32 -3.26 -13.06 0.20
CA TYR A 32 -3.06 -14.49 0.43
C TYR A 32 -4.02 -15.35 -0.42
N GLN A 33 -5.30 -14.99 -0.49
CA GLN A 33 -6.27 -15.72 -1.33
C GLN A 33 -5.91 -15.64 -2.82
N LEU A 34 -5.48 -14.48 -3.30
CA LEU A 34 -5.06 -14.29 -4.70
C LEU A 34 -3.80 -15.11 -5.03
N LEU A 35 -2.86 -15.22 -4.09
CA LEU A 35 -1.65 -16.03 -4.24
C LEU A 35 -1.94 -17.54 -4.28
N GLN A 36 -2.94 -18.04 -3.56
CA GLN A 36 -3.29 -19.48 -3.62
C GLN A 36 -3.90 -19.91 -4.96
N GLY A 37 -4.62 -19.00 -5.65
CA GLY A 37 -5.34 -19.31 -6.89
C GLY A 37 -4.68 -18.74 -8.15
N GLY A 38 -3.61 -17.98 -8.02
CA GLY A 38 -3.01 -17.19 -9.10
C GLY A 38 -1.88 -17.89 -9.83
N GLN A 39 -1.60 -17.40 -11.05
CA GLN A 39 -0.33 -17.63 -11.73
C GLN A 39 0.50 -16.36 -11.61
N TYR A 40 1.71 -16.49 -11.07
CA TYR A 40 2.61 -15.37 -10.82
C TYR A 40 4.06 -15.83 -10.88
N PHE A 41 4.93 -14.86 -11.10
CA PHE A 41 6.37 -14.97 -10.94
C PHE A 41 6.79 -14.19 -9.70
N ILE A 42 7.74 -14.76 -8.94
CA ILE A 42 8.31 -14.13 -7.75
C ILE A 42 9.72 -13.68 -8.10
N SER A 43 9.99 -12.39 -7.97
CA SER A 43 11.35 -11.85 -7.96
C SER A 43 11.76 -11.60 -6.52
N ASP A 44 12.85 -12.22 -6.07
CA ASP A 44 13.43 -12.01 -4.73
C ASP A 44 14.91 -11.70 -4.91
N ASN A 45 15.37 -10.54 -4.43
CA ASN A 45 16.76 -10.10 -4.59
C ASN A 45 17.75 -10.85 -3.68
N THR A 46 17.28 -11.62 -2.70
CA THR A 46 18.10 -12.34 -1.72
C THR A 46 18.06 -13.87 -1.87
N SER A 47 17.15 -14.40 -2.69
CA SER A 47 16.97 -15.84 -2.88
C SER A 47 17.05 -16.24 -4.35
N SER A 48 17.87 -17.25 -4.65
CA SER A 48 17.95 -17.87 -5.98
C SER A 48 16.82 -18.89 -6.24
N SER A 49 15.99 -19.17 -5.23
CA SER A 49 14.87 -20.11 -5.33
C SER A 49 13.67 -19.57 -4.54
N PRO A 50 13.07 -18.45 -5.01
CA PRO A 50 11.91 -17.88 -4.36
C PRO A 50 10.74 -18.88 -4.39
N SER A 51 9.98 -18.91 -3.30
CA SER A 51 8.85 -19.83 -3.16
C SER A 51 7.67 -19.13 -2.49
N LEU A 52 6.46 -19.61 -2.80
CA LEU A 52 5.25 -19.12 -2.12
C LEU A 52 5.37 -19.29 -0.61
N ARG A 53 5.85 -20.45 -0.15
CA ARG A 53 6.00 -20.74 1.28
C ARG A 53 6.82 -19.70 2.04
N THR A 54 7.89 -19.19 1.41
CA THR A 54 8.71 -18.12 2.01
C THR A 54 7.88 -16.84 2.13
N ILE A 55 7.18 -16.45 1.06
CA ILE A 55 6.29 -15.28 1.10
C ILE A 55 5.20 -15.42 2.17
N GLU A 56 4.57 -16.59 2.29
CA GLU A 56 3.55 -16.82 3.31
C GLU A 56 4.10 -16.60 4.73
N SER A 57 5.33 -17.05 4.98
CA SER A 57 6.03 -16.79 6.25
C SER A 57 6.30 -15.31 6.45
N ASP A 58 6.68 -14.59 5.40
CA ASP A 58 6.94 -13.15 5.46
C ASP A 58 5.65 -12.36 5.72
N LEU A 59 4.54 -12.76 5.11
CA LEU A 59 3.22 -12.15 5.34
C LEU A 59 2.73 -12.33 6.78
N GLN A 60 3.13 -13.39 7.49
CA GLN A 60 2.83 -13.53 8.92
C GLN A 60 3.46 -12.41 9.75
N LEU A 61 4.64 -11.91 9.39
CA LEU A 61 5.24 -10.76 10.08
C LEU A 61 4.38 -9.50 9.89
N PHE A 62 3.91 -9.25 8.67
CA PHE A 62 2.98 -8.15 8.41
C PHE A 62 1.64 -8.33 9.13
N GLN A 63 1.16 -9.57 9.34
CA GLN A 63 -0.05 -9.83 10.13
C GLN A 63 0.13 -9.45 11.60
N VAL A 64 1.32 -9.66 12.17
CA VAL A 64 1.63 -9.21 13.54
C VAL A 64 1.47 -7.69 13.62
N VAL A 65 2.05 -6.95 12.68
CA VAL A 65 1.88 -5.48 12.61
C VAL A 65 0.42 -5.09 12.42
N ALA A 66 -0.31 -5.80 11.57
CA ALA A 66 -1.72 -5.52 11.28
C ALA A 66 -2.64 -5.75 12.49
N SER A 67 -2.20 -6.55 13.47
CA SER A 67 -2.95 -6.89 14.68
C SER A 67 -2.67 -5.95 15.87
N VAL A 68 -1.80 -4.96 15.69
CA VAL A 68 -1.44 -4.00 16.75
C VAL A 68 -2.67 -3.18 17.14
N ASP A 69 -2.90 -3.04 18.45
CA ASP A 69 -3.93 -2.17 18.99
C ASP A 69 -3.60 -0.70 18.71
N LEU A 70 -4.45 -0.05 17.91
CA LEU A 70 -4.31 1.36 17.54
C LEU A 70 -4.95 2.31 18.56
N GLY A 71 -5.64 1.79 19.58
CA GLY A 71 -6.37 2.61 20.56
C GLY A 71 -5.47 3.54 21.40
N SER A 72 -4.21 3.16 21.58
CA SER A 72 -3.19 3.97 22.27
C SER A 72 -2.38 4.88 21.33
N ALA A 73 -2.57 4.74 20.02
CA ALA A 73 -1.80 5.46 19.02
C ALA A 73 -2.36 6.86 18.75
N GLN A 74 -1.48 7.85 18.59
CA GLN A 74 -1.87 9.17 18.12
C GLN A 74 -2.08 9.13 16.60
N TYR A 75 -3.32 9.29 16.17
CA TYR A 75 -3.70 9.31 14.77
C TYR A 75 -3.51 10.69 14.13
N SER A 76 -3.01 10.72 12.90
CA SER A 76 -3.07 11.89 12.03
C SER A 76 -3.27 11.50 10.56
N THR A 77 -3.71 12.46 9.76
CA THR A 77 -3.80 12.30 8.31
C THR A 77 -3.38 13.56 7.59
N ASN A 78 -2.72 13.38 6.46
CA ASN A 78 -2.31 14.44 5.55
C ASN A 78 -2.42 13.95 4.10
N SER A 79 -2.19 14.85 3.16
CA SER A 79 -2.13 14.53 1.74
C SER A 79 -0.86 15.07 1.12
N SER A 80 -0.30 14.33 0.16
CA SER A 80 0.83 14.75 -0.65
C SER A 80 0.56 14.35 -2.10
N GLY A 81 0.37 15.33 -2.99
CA GLY A 81 -0.06 15.07 -4.36
C GLY A 81 -1.35 14.23 -4.41
N ARG A 82 -1.27 13.03 -5.00
CA ARG A 82 -2.37 12.07 -5.13
C ARG A 82 -2.48 11.06 -3.97
N HIS A 83 -1.65 11.21 -2.95
CA HIS A 83 -1.55 10.27 -1.84
C HIS A 83 -2.29 10.82 -0.62
N GLN A 84 -3.19 10.02 -0.07
CA GLN A 84 -3.72 10.23 1.27
C GLN A 84 -2.90 9.39 2.25
N ILE A 85 -2.28 10.05 3.21
CA ILE A 85 -1.39 9.43 4.19
C ILE A 85 -2.11 9.43 5.53
N LYS A 86 -2.23 8.25 6.13
CA LYS A 86 -2.77 8.02 7.46
C LYS A 86 -1.60 7.52 8.32
N LYS A 87 -1.41 8.12 9.50
CA LYS A 87 -0.32 7.81 10.43
C LYS A 87 -0.88 7.47 11.80
N TRP A 88 -0.36 6.40 12.39
CA TRP A 88 -0.57 6.04 13.80
C TRP A 88 0.79 6.08 14.49
N ASN A 89 0.98 7.01 15.43
CA ASN A 89 2.20 7.17 16.22
C ASN A 89 2.06 6.44 17.57
N PHE A 90 3.09 5.69 17.95
CA PHE A 90 3.15 4.98 19.22
C PHE A 90 4.24 5.59 20.11
N GLN A 91 3.90 5.86 21.36
CA GLN A 91 4.84 6.46 22.33
C GLN A 91 5.73 5.39 23.01
N GLU A 92 5.24 4.15 23.07
CA GLU A 92 5.88 3.05 23.79
C GLU A 92 6.15 1.87 22.86
N GLY A 93 7.15 1.06 23.22
CA GLY A 93 7.53 -0.13 22.45
C GLY A 93 8.47 0.14 21.29
N ASP A 94 8.78 -0.94 20.56
CA ASP A 94 9.68 -0.88 19.40
C ASP A 94 9.01 -0.27 18.16
N LEU A 95 7.71 -0.48 17.98
CA LEU A 95 6.93 0.16 16.93
C LEU A 95 6.82 1.66 17.23
N LYS A 96 7.23 2.52 16.29
CA LYS A 96 7.17 3.98 16.42
C LYS A 96 6.05 4.59 15.61
N ALA A 97 5.89 4.13 14.38
CA ALA A 97 4.82 4.59 13.53
C ALA A 97 4.36 3.51 12.56
N LEU A 98 3.06 3.54 12.28
CA LEU A 98 2.45 2.81 11.18
C LEU A 98 1.85 3.83 10.22
N TYR A 99 2.12 3.65 8.94
CA TYR A 99 1.57 4.46 7.87
C TYR A 99 0.72 3.62 6.94
N GLN A 100 -0.40 4.17 6.50
CA GLN A 100 -1.20 3.68 5.38
C GLN A 100 -1.32 4.82 4.36
N ILE A 101 -0.79 4.57 3.16
CA ILE A 101 -0.77 5.52 2.06
C ILE A 101 -1.72 4.99 0.99
N GLU A 102 -2.83 5.69 0.79
CA GLU A 102 -3.81 5.37 -0.25
C GLU A 102 -3.56 6.25 -1.46
N SER A 103 -3.45 5.62 -2.64
CA SER A 103 -3.11 6.32 -3.88
C SER A 103 -4.04 5.90 -5.00
N THR A 104 -4.59 6.88 -5.71
CA THR A 104 -5.38 6.61 -6.93
C THR A 104 -4.63 7.15 -8.14
N LEU A 105 -4.36 6.29 -9.12
CA LEU A 105 -3.70 6.64 -10.37
C LEU A 105 -4.63 6.33 -11.55
N ALA A 106 -5.09 7.38 -12.23
CA ALA A 106 -5.76 7.25 -13.52
C ALA A 106 -4.72 7.14 -14.64
N LEU A 107 -4.79 6.07 -15.42
CA LEU A 107 -3.99 5.88 -16.63
C LEU A 107 -4.90 6.09 -17.83
N ASP A 108 -4.51 7.02 -18.70
CA ASP A 108 -5.12 7.23 -20.00
C ASP A 108 -3.96 7.41 -20.99
N THR A 109 -3.62 6.33 -21.71
CA THR A 109 -2.43 6.31 -22.57
C THR A 109 -2.69 5.54 -23.86
N THR A 110 -1.84 5.74 -24.86
CA THR A 110 -1.88 5.01 -26.12
C THR A 110 -0.59 4.21 -26.28
N VAL A 111 -0.71 2.90 -26.39
CA VAL A 111 0.45 2.01 -26.63
C VAL A 111 0.42 1.51 -28.06
N ALA A 112 1.61 1.43 -28.67
CA ALA A 112 1.77 0.83 -29.99
C ALA A 112 2.01 -0.68 -29.82
N VAL A 113 1.08 -1.49 -30.30
CA VAL A 113 1.22 -2.95 -30.29
C VAL A 113 1.97 -3.36 -31.54
N ARG A 114 3.18 -3.90 -31.36
CA ARG A 114 3.94 -4.53 -32.44
C ARG A 114 3.61 -6.01 -32.49
N TYR A 115 3.23 -6.48 -33.67
CA TYR A 115 2.97 -7.89 -33.90
C TYR A 115 4.24 -8.58 -34.38
N LEU A 116 4.43 -9.85 -33.98
CA LEU A 116 5.56 -10.67 -34.40
C LEU A 116 5.49 -11.05 -35.90
N ASP A 117 4.35 -10.88 -36.55
CA ASP A 117 4.07 -11.23 -37.95
C ASP A 117 4.29 -10.06 -38.94
N ASN A 118 5.09 -9.06 -38.56
CA ASN A 118 5.41 -7.87 -39.40
C ASN A 118 4.19 -7.04 -39.83
N LYS A 119 3.04 -7.16 -39.15
CA LYS A 119 1.92 -6.23 -39.35
C LYS A 119 2.30 -4.82 -38.88
N PRO A 120 1.75 -3.76 -39.54
CA PRO A 120 1.90 -2.40 -39.06
C PRO A 120 1.43 -2.31 -37.60
N PRO A 121 2.16 -1.59 -36.73
CA PRO A 121 1.78 -1.47 -35.33
C PRO A 121 0.41 -0.79 -35.21
N THR A 122 -0.46 -1.37 -34.40
CA THR A 122 -1.76 -0.76 -34.08
C THR A 122 -1.63 0.07 -32.82
N GLN A 123 -2.42 1.15 -32.76
CA GLN A 123 -2.54 1.93 -31.53
C GLN A 123 -3.67 1.34 -30.69
N GLN A 124 -3.37 1.07 -29.43
CA GLN A 124 -4.34 0.63 -28.45
C GLN A 124 -4.44 1.70 -27.36
N HIS A 125 -5.65 2.25 -27.18
CA HIS A 125 -5.93 3.17 -26.09
C HIS A 125 -6.19 2.37 -24.81
N LEU A 126 -5.42 2.66 -23.77
CA LEU A 126 -5.49 2.05 -22.46
C LEU A 126 -6.06 3.07 -21.49
N LYS A 127 -7.24 2.77 -20.94
CA LYS A 127 -7.85 3.56 -19.88
C LYS A 127 -8.07 2.70 -18.65
N ASN A 128 -7.43 3.04 -17.56
CA ASN A 128 -7.55 2.30 -16.31
C ASN A 128 -7.44 3.20 -15.09
N THR A 129 -7.86 2.70 -13.94
CA THR A 129 -7.64 3.36 -12.65
C THR A 129 -7.10 2.35 -11.67
N PHE A 130 -5.92 2.63 -11.13
CA PHE A 130 -5.26 1.82 -10.12
C PHE A 130 -5.50 2.42 -8.75
N ARG A 131 -5.78 1.55 -7.79
CA ARG A 131 -5.91 1.93 -6.38
C ARG A 131 -4.88 1.17 -5.59
N PHE A 132 -3.81 1.86 -5.23
CA PHE A 132 -2.72 1.29 -4.45
C PHE A 132 -2.91 1.61 -2.97
N ARG A 133 -2.53 0.65 -2.14
CA ARG A 133 -2.26 0.88 -0.72
C ARG A 133 -0.83 0.48 -0.42
N THR A 134 -0.11 1.42 0.19
CA THR A 134 1.24 1.20 0.71
C THR A 134 1.18 1.28 2.22
N TYR A 135 1.73 0.29 2.90
CA TYR A 135 1.93 0.29 4.34
C TYR A 135 3.40 0.42 4.66
N VAL A 136 3.71 1.24 5.65
CA VAL A 136 5.08 1.49 6.08
C VAL A 136 5.14 1.38 7.59
N VAL A 137 6.08 0.61 8.09
CA VAL A 137 6.28 0.36 9.52
C VAL A 137 7.62 0.93 9.92
N ALA A 138 7.62 1.88 10.84
CA ALA A 138 8.83 2.41 11.46
C ALA A 138 9.01 1.76 12.83
N THR A 139 10.19 1.19 13.07
CA THR A 139 10.57 0.60 14.36
C THR A 139 11.87 1.22 14.87
N THR A 140 12.16 1.05 16.16
CA THR A 140 13.43 1.51 16.75
C THR A 140 14.61 0.68 16.24
N SER A 141 14.38 -0.63 16.02
CA SER A 141 15.41 -1.61 15.66
C SER A 141 15.70 -1.71 14.16
N ALA A 142 14.72 -1.39 13.31
CA ALA A 142 14.85 -1.30 11.87
C ALA A 142 14.40 0.09 11.40
N PRO A 143 15.35 1.06 11.30
CA PRO A 143 15.05 2.36 10.68
C PRO A 143 14.73 2.19 9.18
N ASP A 144 15.26 1.14 8.56
CA ASP A 144 14.87 0.66 7.24
C ASP A 144 13.50 -0.01 7.36
N ARG A 145 12.48 0.69 6.86
CA ARG A 145 11.07 0.45 7.16
C ARG A 145 10.56 -0.83 6.51
N LEU A 146 9.71 -1.58 7.22
CA LEU A 146 8.92 -2.62 6.55
C LEU A 146 7.95 -1.91 5.60
N LEU A 147 7.96 -2.32 4.34
CA LEU A 147 7.13 -1.71 3.30
C LEU A 147 6.31 -2.79 2.61
N TYR A 148 5.03 -2.52 2.39
CA TYR A 148 4.10 -3.43 1.72
C TYR A 148 3.25 -2.65 0.74
N ILE A 149 3.24 -3.04 -0.53
CA ILE A 149 2.47 -2.41 -1.59
C ILE A 149 1.52 -3.44 -2.19
N THR A 150 0.25 -3.09 -2.22
CA THR A 150 -0.81 -3.86 -2.86
C THR A 150 -1.64 -2.98 -3.79
N GLU A 151 -2.16 -3.57 -4.87
CA GLU A 151 -3.13 -2.93 -5.75
C GLU A 151 -4.50 -3.60 -5.60
N ALA A 152 -5.56 -2.81 -5.57
CA ALA A 152 -6.89 -3.27 -5.20
C ALA A 152 -7.44 -4.43 -6.03
N ASP A 153 -7.03 -4.64 -7.28
CA ASP A 153 -7.53 -5.73 -8.12
C ASP A 153 -6.49 -6.83 -8.35
N GLN A 154 -5.20 -6.50 -8.27
CA GLN A 154 -4.09 -7.44 -8.50
C GLN A 154 -3.56 -8.09 -7.22
N GLY A 155 -3.74 -7.43 -6.09
CA GLY A 155 -3.20 -7.84 -4.80
C GLY A 155 -1.74 -7.43 -4.61
N LEU A 156 -1.01 -8.22 -3.84
CA LEU A 156 0.36 -7.93 -3.41
C LEU A 156 1.25 -7.68 -4.62
N ILE A 157 1.90 -6.52 -4.67
CA ILE A 157 2.82 -6.13 -5.74
C ILE A 157 4.27 -6.24 -5.28
N LEU A 158 4.58 -5.68 -4.11
CA LEU A 158 5.94 -5.60 -3.60
C LEU A 158 5.92 -5.55 -2.07
N TYR A 159 6.89 -6.20 -1.42
CA TYR A 159 7.22 -5.88 -0.04
C TYR A 159 8.73 -5.78 0.18
N ARG A 160 9.14 -5.02 1.20
CA ARG A 160 10.51 -4.92 1.67
C ARG A 160 10.58 -5.20 3.16
N MET A 161 11.60 -5.94 3.55
CA MET A 161 11.95 -6.21 4.93
C MET A 161 13.47 -6.14 5.03
N ASP A 162 13.99 -5.12 5.72
CA ASP A 162 15.44 -4.86 5.79
C ASP A 162 16.02 -4.76 4.35
N ILE A 163 17.10 -5.49 4.04
CA ILE A 163 17.73 -5.50 2.71
C ILE A 163 16.98 -6.32 1.65
N ARG A 164 15.94 -7.06 2.05
CA ARG A 164 15.21 -7.98 1.17
C ARG A 164 14.02 -7.30 0.54
N GLN A 165 13.91 -7.41 -0.78
CA GLN A 165 12.81 -6.95 -1.60
C GLN A 165 12.25 -8.14 -2.39
N VAL A 166 10.93 -8.27 -2.35
CA VAL A 166 10.21 -9.28 -3.12
C VAL A 166 9.12 -8.60 -3.94
N GLU A 167 9.08 -8.95 -5.22
CA GLU A 167 8.10 -8.45 -6.19
C GLU A 167 7.28 -9.60 -6.76
N MET A 168 5.98 -9.35 -6.90
CA MET A 168 5.02 -10.28 -7.48
C MET A 168 4.62 -9.80 -8.87
N VAL A 169 4.80 -10.67 -9.85
CA VAL A 169 4.42 -10.41 -11.25
C VAL A 169 3.38 -11.43 -11.67
N TYR A 170 2.10 -11.06 -11.59
CA TYR A 170 1.00 -11.94 -12.00
C TYR A 170 0.98 -12.14 -13.52
N SER A 171 0.63 -13.34 -13.97
CA SER A 171 0.52 -13.65 -15.41
C SER A 171 -0.65 -12.90 -16.07
N LYS A 172 -1.71 -12.61 -15.30
CA LYS A 172 -2.87 -11.83 -15.76
C LYS A 172 -2.86 -10.44 -15.12
N GLN A 173 -1.96 -9.59 -15.60
CA GLN A 173 -1.87 -8.21 -15.12
C GLN A 173 -3.05 -7.36 -15.60
N LYS A 174 -3.49 -6.47 -14.72
CA LYS A 174 -4.44 -5.41 -15.02
C LYS A 174 -3.80 -4.52 -16.09
N GLU A 175 -4.55 -4.29 -17.16
CA GLU A 175 -4.02 -3.65 -18.35
C GLU A 175 -3.45 -2.26 -18.04
N GLY A 176 -2.21 -2.01 -18.50
CA GLY A 176 -1.48 -0.77 -18.24
C GLY A 176 -0.74 -0.73 -16.89
N LEU A 177 -0.87 -1.73 -16.01
CA LEU A 177 -0.17 -1.75 -14.73
C LEU A 177 1.34 -1.70 -14.89
N SER A 178 1.91 -2.52 -15.79
CA SER A 178 3.35 -2.55 -16.03
C SER A 178 3.93 -1.22 -16.53
N ALA A 179 3.12 -0.40 -17.22
CA ALA A 179 3.51 0.94 -17.63
C ALA A 179 3.43 1.95 -16.48
N ALA A 180 2.43 1.81 -15.60
CA ALA A 180 2.17 2.71 -14.49
C ALA A 180 3.07 2.45 -13.25
N LEU A 181 3.40 1.17 -13.01
CA LEU A 181 3.98 0.71 -11.76
C LEU A 181 5.38 1.29 -11.46
N PRO A 182 6.33 1.35 -12.40
CA PRO A 182 7.68 1.86 -12.10
C PRO A 182 7.66 3.31 -11.59
N ALA A 183 6.87 4.17 -12.23
CA ALA A 183 6.71 5.56 -11.82
C ALA A 183 6.03 5.67 -10.45
N PHE A 184 5.03 4.83 -10.18
CA PHE A 184 4.36 4.77 -8.88
C PHE A 184 5.31 4.33 -7.76
N ILE A 185 6.11 3.28 -7.95
CA ILE A 185 7.08 2.82 -6.93
C ILE A 185 8.11 3.90 -6.64
N ALA A 186 8.65 4.56 -7.67
CA ALA A 186 9.61 5.65 -7.47
C ALA A 186 9.02 6.82 -6.68
N GLU A 187 7.76 7.18 -6.94
CA GLU A 187 7.05 8.22 -6.18
C GLU A 187 6.82 7.81 -4.72
N ILE A 188 6.42 6.57 -4.48
CA ILE A 188 6.26 6.04 -3.12
C ILE A 188 7.61 6.03 -2.39
N ASP A 189 8.70 5.61 -3.02
CA ASP A 189 10.02 5.60 -2.40
C ASP A 189 10.44 7.01 -1.98
N GLN A 190 10.22 8.01 -2.85
CA GLN A 190 10.45 9.42 -2.51
C GLN A 190 9.55 9.87 -1.36
N LEU A 191 8.26 9.52 -1.38
CA LEU A 191 7.33 9.89 -0.33
C LEU A 191 7.73 9.28 1.02
N VAL A 192 8.13 8.01 1.03
CA VAL A 192 8.54 7.29 2.23
C VAL A 192 9.76 7.96 2.84
N THR A 193 10.80 8.30 2.07
CA THR A 193 11.98 9.01 2.60
C THR A 193 11.67 10.35 3.27
N GLN A 194 10.52 10.96 2.98
CA GLN A 194 10.08 12.24 3.55
C GLN A 194 9.16 12.08 4.77
N LEU A 195 8.67 10.87 5.07
CA LEU A 195 7.84 10.69 6.27
C LEU A 195 8.71 10.86 7.52
N PRO A 196 8.20 11.54 8.55
CA PRO A 196 8.91 11.68 9.82
C PRO A 196 9.18 10.31 10.46
N GLU A 197 10.22 10.21 11.27
CA GLU A 197 10.44 9.04 12.12
C GLU A 197 9.31 8.89 13.16
#